data_AF-A0A6G1AK31-F1
#
_entry.id   AF-A0A6G1AK31-F1
#
_cell.length_a   1.000
_cell.length_b   1.000
_cell.length_c   1.000
_cell.angle_alpha   90.00
_cell.angle_beta   90.00
_cell.angle_gamma   90.00
#
_symmetry.space_group_name_H-M   'P 1'
#
loop_
_entity.id
_entity.type
_entity.pdbx_description
1 polymer ?
#
loop_
_entity_poly.entity_id
_entity_poly.type
_entity_poly.pdbx_seq_one_letter_code
_entity_poly.pdbx_strand_id
1 'polypeptide(L)'
;AGLPVYTHIRPRDMETIPRSSTSPSNRKVRALAFSGKNQELGAVSLDGYFHLWKARSTLSRLLSIRLPYCHDNVCLTYCEEFSLYAVGSQSHVSFLDPRQGQQNIRPLCSREGGMGVRSLSFYQYIITVGTGRGSLLFYDIRAQKFLEERASASSDSCPGPSGRKLQLTCGRGWLNHNDLWVNYFDHIDDFPNALYTHCYNWPEMKLFVAGGPLPSGLHGNYAGLWS
;
A
#
# COMPACT_ATOMS: atom_id res chain seq x y z
N ALA A 1 -9.45 -29.18 9.26
CA ALA A 1 -9.89 -29.07 7.86
C ALA A 1 -8.66 -29.19 6.96
N GLY A 2 -8.71 -30.06 5.94
CA GLY A 2 -7.60 -30.23 5.00
C GLY A 2 -7.40 -28.98 4.12
N LEU A 3 -6.21 -28.83 3.54
CA LEU A 3 -5.95 -27.78 2.56
C LEU A 3 -6.77 -28.03 1.28
N PRO A 4 -7.33 -26.98 0.65
CA PRO A 4 -8.01 -27.14 -0.64
C PRO A 4 -7.01 -27.63 -1.71
N VAL A 5 -7.45 -28.59 -2.51
CA VAL A 5 -6.67 -29.17 -3.62
C VAL A 5 -7.39 -28.84 -4.92
N TYR A 6 -6.64 -28.39 -5.93
CA TYR A 6 -7.17 -28.12 -7.26
C TYR A 6 -6.53 -29.08 -8.28
N THR A 7 -7.16 -29.26 -9.43
CA THR A 7 -6.76 -30.26 -10.45
C THR A 7 -5.27 -30.15 -10.82
N HIS A 8 -4.74 -28.93 -10.90
CA HIS A 8 -3.35 -28.65 -11.29
C HIS A 8 -2.52 -27.98 -10.20
N ILE A 9 -3.09 -27.72 -9.02
CA ILE A 9 -2.40 -27.05 -7.91
C ILE A 9 -2.57 -27.91 -6.66
N ARG A 10 -1.45 -28.42 -6.16
CA ARG A 10 -1.40 -29.23 -4.94
C ARG A 10 -0.47 -28.58 -3.92
N PRO A 11 -0.88 -28.50 -2.65
CA PRO A 11 0.04 -28.09 -1.60
C PRO A 11 1.26 -29.01 -1.58
N ARG A 12 2.46 -28.42 -1.57
CA ARG A 12 3.72 -29.17 -1.50
C ARG A 12 4.25 -29.30 -0.07
N ASP A 13 4.07 -28.26 0.74
CA ASP A 13 4.59 -28.19 2.11
C ASP A 13 3.75 -27.22 2.96
N MET A 14 3.87 -27.32 4.29
CA MET A 14 3.26 -26.43 5.26
C MET A 14 4.28 -26.00 6.31
N GLU A 15 4.65 -24.72 6.32
CA GLU A 15 5.56 -24.16 7.32
C GLU A 15 4.79 -23.41 8.42
N THR A 16 5.18 -23.65 9.67
CA THR A 16 4.67 -22.86 10.80
C THR A 16 5.47 -21.57 10.95
N ILE A 17 4.85 -20.44 10.65
CA ILE A 17 5.43 -19.11 10.82
C ILE A 17 5.17 -18.54 12.22
N PRO A 18 6.04 -17.66 12.74
CA PRO A 18 5.78 -16.90 13.96
C PRO A 18 4.48 -16.12 13.87
N ARG A 19 3.78 -15.97 15.01
CA ARG A 19 2.46 -15.33 15.08
C ARG A 19 2.33 -14.43 16.29
N SER A 20 1.46 -13.43 16.19
CA SER A 20 1.01 -12.69 17.37
C SER A 20 0.06 -13.55 18.19
N SER A 21 0.28 -13.62 19.51
CA SER A 21 -0.62 -14.32 20.45
C SER A 21 -2.01 -13.67 20.54
N THR A 22 -2.13 -12.40 20.13
CA THR A 22 -3.35 -11.60 20.29
C THR A 22 -4.44 -11.91 19.26
N SER A 23 -4.14 -12.65 18.18
CA SER A 23 -5.13 -12.93 17.13
C SER A 23 -4.88 -14.28 16.41
N PRO A 24 -5.06 -15.43 17.10
CA PRO A 24 -4.70 -16.76 16.60
C PRO A 24 -5.49 -17.23 15.34
N SER A 25 -6.61 -16.59 15.03
CA SER A 25 -7.42 -16.82 13.82
C SER A 25 -6.92 -16.04 12.60
N ASN A 26 -6.01 -15.09 12.77
CA ASN A 26 -5.71 -14.08 11.77
C ASN A 26 -4.56 -14.47 10.83
N ARG A 27 -4.78 -15.54 10.07
CA ARG A 27 -3.75 -16.26 9.31
C ARG A 27 -3.66 -15.86 7.83
N LYS A 28 -4.34 -14.79 7.42
CA LYS A 28 -4.48 -14.43 6.02
C LYS A 28 -3.26 -13.63 5.56
N VAL A 29 -2.68 -14.04 4.43
CA VAL A 29 -1.75 -13.20 3.66
C VAL A 29 -2.56 -12.06 3.05
N ARG A 30 -2.05 -10.84 3.17
CA ARG A 30 -2.71 -9.60 2.72
C ARG A 30 -2.14 -9.09 1.41
N ALA A 31 -0.82 -9.09 1.29
CA ALA A 31 -0.13 -8.66 0.10
C ALA A 31 1.18 -9.44 -0.09
N LEU A 32 1.60 -9.51 -1.34
CA LEU A 32 2.82 -10.17 -1.79
C LEU A 32 3.60 -9.20 -2.69
N ALA A 33 4.92 -9.24 -2.64
CA ALA A 33 5.79 -8.58 -3.61
C ALA A 33 6.97 -9.49 -3.95
N PHE A 34 7.32 -9.55 -5.23
CA PHE A 34 8.39 -10.41 -5.72
C PHE A 34 9.61 -9.57 -6.10
N SER A 35 10.79 -9.96 -5.58
CA SER A 35 12.09 -9.46 -6.02
C SER A 35 12.62 -10.37 -7.12
N GLY A 36 12.61 -9.89 -8.36
CA GLY A 36 13.14 -10.63 -9.51
C GLY A 36 14.63 -10.88 -9.37
N LYS A 37 15.40 -9.85 -9.04
CA LYS A 37 16.86 -9.93 -8.89
C LYS A 37 17.30 -10.94 -7.83
N ASN A 38 16.67 -10.95 -6.65
CA ASN A 38 17.08 -11.84 -5.56
C ASN A 38 16.35 -13.19 -5.59
N GLN A 39 15.32 -13.33 -6.41
CA GLN A 39 14.40 -14.48 -6.41
C GLN A 39 13.77 -14.68 -5.02
N GLU A 40 13.25 -13.59 -4.46
CA GLU A 40 12.66 -13.55 -3.13
C GLU A 40 11.20 -13.14 -3.21
N LEU A 41 10.38 -13.71 -2.34
CA LEU A 41 8.97 -13.38 -2.19
C LEU A 41 8.77 -12.76 -0.81
N GLY A 42 8.44 -11.46 -0.78
CA GLY A 42 7.97 -10.77 0.41
C GLY A 42 6.47 -10.99 0.58
N ALA A 43 6.04 -11.20 1.82
CA ALA A 43 4.64 -11.37 2.17
C ALA A 43 4.32 -10.60 3.45
N VAL A 44 3.14 -9.98 3.52
CA VAL A 44 2.62 -9.41 4.76
C VAL A 44 1.36 -10.15 5.19
N SER A 45 1.29 -10.50 6.47
CA SER A 45 0.16 -11.16 7.09
C SER A 45 -0.70 -10.17 7.88
N LEU A 46 -1.96 -10.52 8.11
CA LEU A 46 -2.88 -9.67 8.86
C LEU A 46 -2.54 -9.58 10.36
N ASP A 47 -1.78 -10.53 10.92
CA ASP A 47 -1.30 -10.48 12.31
C ASP A 47 -0.05 -9.59 12.49
N GLY A 48 0.36 -8.88 11.45
CA GLY A 48 1.35 -7.82 11.54
C GLY A 48 2.78 -8.21 11.20
N TYR A 49 2.99 -9.42 10.67
CA TYR A 49 4.31 -9.89 10.29
C TYR A 49 4.59 -9.62 8.81
N PHE A 50 5.86 -9.28 8.56
CA PHE A 50 6.47 -9.43 7.26
C PHE A 50 7.27 -10.74 7.23
N HIS A 51 7.10 -11.50 6.16
CA HIS A 51 7.82 -12.74 5.90
C HIS A 51 8.57 -12.61 4.58
N LEU A 52 9.81 -13.07 4.56
CA LEU A 52 10.60 -13.16 3.33
C LEU A 52 10.87 -14.63 3.04
N TRP A 53 10.72 -15.02 1.79
CA TRP A 53 10.89 -16.38 1.33
C TRP A 53 11.86 -16.41 0.15
N LYS A 54 12.70 -17.44 0.08
CA LYS A 54 13.46 -17.73 -1.13
C LYS A 54 12.54 -18.46 -2.10
N ALA A 55 12.23 -17.88 -3.24
CA ALA A 55 11.19 -18.40 -4.12
C ALA A 55 11.62 -19.61 -4.96
N ARG A 56 12.90 -19.67 -5.35
CA ARG A 56 13.42 -20.75 -6.20
C ARG A 56 13.47 -22.09 -5.43
N SER A 57 13.32 -23.19 -6.17
CA SER A 57 13.40 -24.61 -5.76
C SER A 57 12.36 -25.10 -4.74
N THR A 58 12.44 -24.66 -3.49
CA THR A 58 11.70 -25.27 -2.36
C THR A 58 10.83 -24.30 -1.59
N LEU A 59 10.80 -23.01 -1.93
CA LEU A 59 10.09 -21.97 -1.19
C LEU A 59 10.40 -22.01 0.32
N SER A 60 11.63 -21.68 0.71
CA SER A 60 12.04 -21.69 2.12
C SER A 60 11.92 -20.31 2.74
N ARG A 61 11.47 -20.23 3.99
CA ARG A 61 11.43 -18.98 4.75
C ARG A 61 12.85 -18.52 5.09
N LEU A 62 13.13 -17.25 4.79
CA LEU A 62 14.39 -16.58 5.13
C LEU A 62 14.27 -15.83 6.46
N LEU A 63 13.21 -15.06 6.64
CA LEU A 63 12.98 -14.31 7.89
C LEU A 63 11.50 -14.06 8.16
N SER A 64 11.21 -13.67 9.40
CA SER A 64 9.90 -13.16 9.80
C SER A 64 10.08 -12.09 10.86
N ILE A 65 9.60 -10.89 10.57
CA ILE A 65 9.77 -9.71 11.42
C ILE A 65 8.40 -9.13 11.72
N ARG A 66 8.14 -8.83 12.99
CA ARG A 66 6.93 -8.12 13.40
C ARG A 66 7.09 -6.64 13.09
N LEU A 67 6.13 -6.06 12.40
CA LEU A 67 6.18 -4.65 12.02
C LEU A 67 5.77 -3.75 13.20
N PRO A 68 6.44 -2.59 13.41
CA PRO A 68 6.12 -1.67 14.50
C PRO A 68 4.71 -1.06 14.32
N TYR A 69 4.32 -0.77 13.09
CA TYR A 69 3.01 -0.24 12.72
C TYR A 69 2.25 -1.27 11.91
N CYS A 70 1.63 -2.23 12.60
CA CYS A 70 1.01 -3.41 11.99
C CYS A 70 -0.52 -3.37 11.92
N HIS A 71 -1.16 -2.29 12.38
CA HIS A 71 -2.62 -2.20 12.37
C HIS A 71 -3.13 -2.06 10.94
N ASP A 72 -3.96 -3.02 10.50
CA ASP A 72 -4.43 -3.18 9.12
C ASP A 72 -3.35 -3.02 8.06
N ASN A 73 -2.38 -3.95 8.04
CA ASN A 73 -1.50 -4.07 6.88
C ASN A 73 -2.31 -4.44 5.64
N VAL A 74 -2.22 -3.62 4.59
CA VAL A 74 -3.05 -3.77 3.37
C VAL A 74 -2.21 -4.05 2.13
N CYS A 75 -1.09 -3.35 1.95
CA CYS A 75 -0.33 -3.39 0.72
C CYS A 75 1.17 -3.54 0.96
N LEU A 76 1.86 -4.07 -0.06
CA LEU A 76 3.28 -4.34 -0.07
C LEU A 76 3.82 -4.09 -1.48
N THR A 77 4.96 -3.42 -1.59
CA THR A 77 5.69 -3.24 -2.85
C THR A 77 7.20 -3.37 -2.62
N TYR A 78 7.95 -3.64 -3.69
CA TYR A 78 9.40 -3.83 -3.66
C TYR A 78 10.08 -2.91 -4.68
N CYS A 79 11.16 -2.27 -4.25
CA CYS A 79 12.03 -1.49 -5.10
C CYS A 79 13.33 -2.24 -5.37
N GLU A 80 13.60 -2.57 -6.64
CA GLU A 80 14.83 -3.24 -7.04
C GLU A 80 16.08 -2.37 -6.82
N GLU A 81 15.99 -1.08 -7.13
CA GLU A 81 17.12 -0.14 -7.05
C GLU A 81 17.69 -0.02 -5.64
N PHE A 82 16.81 0.09 -4.64
CA PHE A 82 17.21 0.19 -3.23
C PHE A 82 17.23 -1.15 -2.50
N SER A 83 16.78 -2.23 -3.14
CA SER A 83 16.52 -3.52 -2.48
C SER A 83 15.63 -3.37 -1.24
N LEU A 84 14.58 -2.56 -1.37
CA LEU A 84 13.77 -2.09 -0.26
C LEU A 84 12.31 -2.52 -0.43
N TYR A 85 11.73 -3.11 0.62
CA TYR A 85 10.29 -3.33 0.71
C TYR A 85 9.62 -2.15 1.39
N ALA A 86 8.42 -1.80 0.93
CA ALA A 86 7.54 -0.86 1.60
C ALA A 86 6.20 -1.54 1.93
N VAL A 87 5.81 -1.51 3.20
CA VAL A 87 4.56 -2.08 3.70
C VAL A 87 3.63 -0.96 4.15
N GLY A 88 2.42 -0.91 3.60
CA GLY A 88 1.39 0.03 3.99
C GLY A 88 0.46 -0.53 5.07
N SER A 89 0.27 0.25 6.12
CA SER A 89 -0.66 -0.01 7.23
C SER A 89 -1.76 1.06 7.28
N GLN A 90 -2.66 0.98 8.26
CA GLN A 90 -3.69 2.01 8.48
C GLN A 90 -3.12 3.42 8.70
N SER A 91 -1.90 3.56 9.21
CA SER A 91 -1.38 4.87 9.60
C SER A 91 0.04 5.16 9.13
N HIS A 92 0.78 4.15 8.68
CA HIS A 92 2.18 4.28 8.34
C HIS A 92 2.60 3.46 7.11
N VAL A 93 3.71 3.86 6.49
CA VAL A 93 4.48 2.99 5.60
C VAL A 93 5.75 2.57 6.33
N SER A 94 5.95 1.26 6.50
CA SER A 94 7.17 0.69 7.06
C SER A 94 8.11 0.29 5.93
N PHE A 95 9.38 0.63 6.07
CA PHE A 95 10.43 0.33 5.09
C PHE A 95 11.31 -0.79 5.61
N LEU A 96 11.55 -1.82 4.81
CA LEU A 96 12.33 -2.99 5.22
C LEU A 96 13.44 -3.25 4.20
N ASP A 97 14.70 -3.13 4.61
CA ASP A 97 15.85 -3.60 3.84
C ASP A 97 16.28 -4.96 4.41
N PRO A 98 16.06 -6.09 3.70
CA PRO A 98 16.42 -7.42 4.19
C PRO A 98 17.92 -7.60 4.45
N ARG A 99 18.77 -6.76 3.85
CA ARG A 99 20.22 -6.81 4.03
C ARG A 99 20.65 -6.18 5.35
N GLN A 100 19.85 -5.26 5.88
CA GLN A 100 20.11 -4.62 7.16
C GLN A 100 19.26 -5.31 8.23
N GLY A 101 19.91 -5.95 9.20
CA GLY A 101 19.21 -6.64 10.29
C GLY A 101 18.39 -5.72 11.22
N GLN A 102 18.46 -4.39 11.03
CA GLN A 102 17.78 -3.36 11.82
C GLN A 102 17.08 -2.35 10.90
N GLN A 103 15.90 -1.88 11.33
CA GLN A 103 15.04 -0.94 10.60
C GLN A 103 15.61 0.49 10.67
N ASN A 104 16.58 0.81 9.82
CA ASN A 104 17.24 2.13 9.84
C ASN A 104 16.44 3.25 9.15
N ILE A 105 15.39 2.90 8.39
CA ILE A 105 14.55 3.90 7.72
C ILE A 105 13.34 4.17 8.60
N ARG A 106 13.21 5.42 9.04
CA ARG A 106 12.06 5.87 9.84
C ARG A 106 10.76 5.59 9.10
N PRO A 107 9.78 4.91 9.72
CA PRO A 107 8.49 4.70 9.11
C PRO A 107 7.82 6.03 8.78
N LEU A 108 7.22 6.09 7.59
CA LEU A 108 6.48 7.25 7.13
C LEU A 108 5.13 7.30 7.84
N CYS A 109 4.78 8.43 8.44
CA CYS A 109 3.46 8.66 9.01
C CYS A 109 2.50 9.22 7.94
N SER A 110 1.41 8.49 7.67
CA SER A 110 0.35 8.85 6.72
C SER A 110 -0.84 9.55 7.39
N ARG A 111 -0.71 10.04 8.64
CA ARG A 111 -1.85 10.47 9.49
C ARG A 111 -2.67 11.66 8.96
N GLU A 112 -2.29 12.29 7.85
CA GLU A 112 -3.18 13.24 7.19
C GLU A 112 -4.18 12.49 6.32
N GLY A 113 -5.43 12.42 6.78
CA GLY A 113 -6.55 11.93 5.99
C GLY A 113 -7.23 10.65 6.48
N GLY A 114 -6.90 10.08 7.64
CA GLY A 114 -7.83 9.20 8.39
C GLY A 114 -8.28 7.85 7.80
N MET A 115 -7.98 7.50 6.54
CA MET A 115 -8.45 6.24 5.92
C MET A 115 -7.33 5.24 5.57
N GLY A 116 -6.09 5.58 5.92
CA GLY A 116 -4.91 4.71 5.82
C GLY A 116 -4.39 4.41 4.43
N VAL A 117 -3.27 3.68 4.40
CA VAL A 117 -2.56 3.32 3.18
C VAL A 117 -3.26 2.11 2.55
N ARG A 118 -3.50 2.18 1.24
CA ARG A 118 -4.24 1.17 0.47
C ARG A 118 -3.46 0.64 -0.72
N SER A 119 -2.58 1.44 -1.29
CA SER A 119 -1.66 1.01 -2.34
C SER A 119 -0.34 1.76 -2.25
N LEU A 120 0.73 1.15 -2.77
CA LEU A 120 2.08 1.70 -2.80
C LEU A 120 2.76 1.34 -4.13
N SER A 121 3.50 2.30 -4.70
CA SER A 121 4.37 2.08 -5.84
C SER A 121 5.64 2.90 -5.70
N PHE A 122 6.74 2.37 -6.21
CA PHE A 122 7.99 3.11 -6.36
C PHE A 122 8.08 3.74 -7.75
N TYR A 123 8.70 4.91 -7.81
CA TYR A 123 9.25 5.55 -9.00
C TYR A 123 10.60 6.17 -8.65
N GLN A 124 11.70 5.50 -9.02
CA GLN A 124 13.04 5.88 -8.56
C GLN A 124 13.02 6.11 -7.03
N TYR A 125 13.43 7.29 -6.59
CA TYR A 125 13.44 7.75 -5.19
C TYR A 125 12.09 8.27 -4.66
N ILE A 126 11.02 8.23 -5.45
CA ILE A 126 9.68 8.62 -5.03
C ILE A 126 8.84 7.39 -4.72
N ILE A 127 8.16 7.43 -3.58
CA ILE A 127 7.11 6.48 -3.24
C ILE A 127 5.78 7.20 -3.38
N THR A 128 4.88 6.57 -4.15
CA THR A 128 3.50 7.00 -4.21
C THR A 128 2.66 6.21 -3.23
N VAL A 129 1.81 6.93 -2.50
CA VAL A 129 0.99 6.40 -1.42
C VAL A 129 -0.47 6.65 -1.76
N GLY A 130 -1.17 5.59 -2.14
CA GLY A 130 -2.61 5.64 -2.37
C GLY A 130 -3.36 5.48 -1.06
N THR A 131 -4.29 6.39 -0.79
CA THR A 131 -5.01 6.45 0.48
C THR A 131 -6.45 5.95 0.35
N GLY A 132 -7.07 5.64 1.49
CA GLY A 132 -8.50 5.32 1.54
C GLY A 132 -9.44 6.53 1.33
N ARG A 133 -8.93 7.76 1.15
CA ARG A 133 -9.72 8.96 0.81
C ARG A 133 -9.59 9.37 -0.65
N GLY A 134 -8.98 8.55 -1.49
CA GLY A 134 -8.85 8.89 -2.91
C GLY A 134 -7.74 9.86 -3.24
N SER A 135 -6.92 10.24 -2.27
CA SER A 135 -5.70 10.99 -2.51
C SER A 135 -4.53 10.05 -2.77
N LEU A 136 -3.68 10.44 -3.72
CA LEU A 136 -2.39 9.86 -3.98
C LEU A 136 -1.30 10.87 -3.59
N LEU A 137 -0.46 10.50 -2.63
CA LEU A 137 0.61 11.35 -2.10
C LEU A 137 1.98 10.92 -2.65
N PHE A 138 2.92 11.86 -2.72
CA PHE A 138 4.28 11.61 -3.19
C PHE A 138 5.28 11.83 -2.07
N TYR A 139 6.11 10.83 -1.80
CA TYR A 139 7.13 10.84 -0.75
C TYR A 139 8.52 10.65 -1.33
N ASP A 140 9.44 11.58 -1.10
CA ASP A 140 10.84 11.44 -1.50
C ASP A 140 11.61 10.73 -0.38
N ILE A 141 12.13 9.54 -0.69
CA ILE A 141 12.87 8.72 0.29
C ILE A 141 14.22 9.32 0.68
N ARG A 142 14.85 10.10 -0.20
CA ARG A 142 16.16 10.71 0.04
C ARG A 142 16.01 11.93 0.95
N ALA A 143 14.99 12.74 0.68
CA ALA A 143 14.67 13.90 1.50
C ALA A 143 13.87 13.55 2.75
N GLN A 144 13.38 12.31 2.86
CA GLN A 144 12.52 11.80 3.93
C GLN A 144 11.27 12.66 4.19
N LYS A 145 10.70 13.26 3.15
CA LYS A 145 9.52 14.13 3.26
C LYS A 145 8.55 13.96 2.10
N PHE A 146 7.30 14.34 2.33
CA PHE A 146 6.34 14.47 1.26
C PHE A 146 6.73 15.61 0.34
N LEU A 147 6.46 15.47 -0.96
CA LEU A 147 6.52 16.58 -1.89
C LEU A 147 5.43 17.59 -1.50
N GLU A 148 5.73 18.87 -1.70
CA GLU A 148 4.85 19.98 -1.31
C GLU A 148 4.41 20.76 -2.55
N GLU A 149 3.19 21.28 -2.50
CA GLU A 149 2.67 22.22 -3.49
C GLU A 149 3.49 23.52 -3.43
N ARG A 150 3.79 24.08 -4.60
CA ARG A 150 4.35 25.44 -4.66
C ARG A 150 3.24 26.42 -4.29
N ALA A 151 3.54 27.41 -3.46
CA ALA A 151 2.61 28.50 -3.24
C ALA A 151 2.28 29.18 -4.59
N SER A 152 1.05 29.64 -4.78
CA SER A 152 0.71 30.47 -5.92
C SER A 152 1.58 31.73 -5.87
N ALA A 153 2.43 31.94 -6.87
CA ALA A 153 3.24 33.16 -6.97
C ALA A 153 2.30 34.36 -7.15
N SER A 154 2.30 35.29 -6.19
CA SER A 154 2.07 36.69 -6.56
C SER A 154 3.25 37.14 -7.42
N SER A 155 3.02 38.04 -8.38
CA SER A 155 3.93 38.37 -9.49
C SER A 155 5.37 38.76 -9.12
N ASP A 156 5.68 39.01 -7.85
CA ASP A 156 6.96 39.63 -7.44
C ASP A 156 7.77 38.83 -6.40
N SER A 157 7.50 37.52 -6.21
CA SER A 157 8.36 36.70 -5.34
C SER A 157 8.50 35.25 -5.79
N CYS A 158 9.67 34.65 -5.52
CA CYS A 158 9.87 33.22 -5.68
C CYS A 158 8.84 32.48 -4.80
N PRO A 159 7.92 31.69 -5.36
CA PRO A 159 6.90 31.02 -4.57
C PRO A 159 7.58 30.05 -3.59
N GLY A 160 7.43 30.34 -2.29
CA GLY A 160 7.83 29.46 -1.21
C GLY A 160 6.98 28.17 -1.17
N PRO A 161 7.36 27.19 -0.36
CA PRO A 161 6.53 26.01 -0.12
C PRO A 161 5.19 26.42 0.51
N SER A 162 4.07 25.89 -0.02
CA SER A 162 2.74 26.12 0.55
C SER A 162 2.55 25.41 1.90
N GLY A 163 3.45 24.49 2.27
CA GLY A 163 3.28 23.56 3.40
C GLY A 163 2.21 22.48 3.16
N ARG A 164 1.44 22.57 2.07
CA ARG A 164 0.46 21.57 1.64
C ARG A 164 1.18 20.47 0.89
N LYS A 165 0.86 19.21 1.21
CA LYS A 165 1.40 18.05 0.47
C LYS A 165 0.86 18.05 -0.95
N LEU A 166 1.77 17.82 -1.90
CA LEU A 166 1.41 17.53 -3.27
C LEU A 166 0.60 16.23 -3.31
N GLN A 167 -0.62 16.32 -3.84
CA GLN A 167 -1.51 15.18 -3.98
C GLN A 167 -2.27 15.20 -5.30
N LEU A 168 -2.54 14.01 -5.84
CA LEU A 168 -3.54 13.83 -6.89
C LEU A 168 -4.81 13.27 -6.27
N THR A 169 -5.96 13.80 -6.63
CA THR A 169 -7.26 13.38 -6.08
C THR A 169 -8.03 12.60 -7.11
N CYS A 170 -8.61 11.47 -6.71
CA CYS A 170 -9.45 10.66 -7.58
C CYS A 170 -10.74 11.40 -7.95
N GLY A 171 -11.32 11.02 -9.08
CA GLY A 171 -12.68 11.42 -9.43
C GLY A 171 -13.74 10.66 -8.62
N ARG A 172 -15.01 10.98 -8.89
CA ARG A 172 -16.17 10.36 -8.21
C ARG A 172 -16.34 8.87 -8.50
N GLY A 173 -15.87 8.39 -9.65
CA GLY A 173 -16.08 7.01 -10.07
C GLY A 173 -17.57 6.67 -10.22
N TRP A 174 -17.90 5.40 -10.01
CA TRP A 174 -19.28 4.89 -9.98
C TRP A 174 -19.54 4.23 -8.62
N LEU A 175 -20.71 4.49 -8.04
CA LEU A 175 -21.16 3.92 -6.77
C LEU A 175 -22.59 3.40 -6.92
N ASN A 176 -22.85 2.21 -6.39
CA ASN A 176 -24.18 1.62 -6.35
C ASN A 176 -24.97 2.21 -5.17
N HIS A 177 -26.03 2.94 -5.48
CA HIS A 177 -26.96 3.52 -4.51
C HIS A 177 -28.04 2.50 -4.10
N ASN A 178 -27.61 1.36 -3.57
CA ASN A 178 -28.52 0.33 -3.06
C ASN A 178 -29.13 0.71 -1.70
N ASP A 179 -30.04 -0.10 -1.17
CA ASP A 179 -30.70 0.16 0.11
C ASP A 179 -29.71 0.40 1.27
N LEU A 180 -28.54 -0.24 1.26
CA LEU A 180 -27.50 0.03 2.26
C LEU A 180 -26.93 1.44 2.14
N TRP A 181 -26.71 1.92 0.92
CA TRP A 181 -26.27 3.30 0.70
C TRP A 181 -27.35 4.30 1.13
N VAL A 182 -28.59 4.11 0.69
CA VAL A 182 -29.71 5.00 1.02
C VAL A 182 -29.95 5.06 2.53
N ASN A 183 -29.88 3.93 3.23
CA ASN A 183 -30.21 3.89 4.66
C ASN A 183 -29.10 4.44 5.57
N TYR A 184 -27.83 4.45 5.14
CA TYR A 184 -26.69 4.78 6.02
C TYR A 184 -25.79 5.92 5.52
N PHE A 185 -25.84 6.26 4.23
CA PHE A 185 -24.86 7.14 3.57
C PHE A 185 -25.48 8.21 2.67
N ASP A 186 -26.82 8.29 2.56
CA ASP A 186 -27.54 9.28 1.72
C ASP A 186 -27.25 10.74 2.11
N HIS A 187 -26.83 10.98 3.35
CA HIS A 187 -26.45 12.32 3.84
C HIS A 187 -24.98 12.69 3.59
N ILE A 188 -24.22 11.85 2.87
CA ILE A 188 -22.80 12.11 2.57
C ILE A 188 -22.67 12.66 1.15
N ASP A 189 -22.42 13.97 1.06
CA ASP A 189 -22.28 14.70 -0.22
C ASP A 189 -21.08 14.23 -1.07
N ASP A 190 -20.00 13.76 -0.42
CA ASP A 190 -18.79 13.30 -1.09
C ASP A 190 -18.31 11.96 -0.54
N PHE A 191 -18.37 10.94 -1.39
CA PHE A 191 -17.98 9.58 -1.06
C PHE A 191 -16.70 9.20 -1.81
N PRO A 192 -15.51 9.37 -1.19
CA PRO A 192 -14.26 9.17 -1.90
C PRO A 192 -14.00 7.69 -2.21
N ASN A 193 -13.40 7.45 -3.38
CA ASN A 193 -12.91 6.12 -3.74
C ASN A 193 -11.56 5.85 -3.07
N ALA A 194 -11.44 4.75 -2.33
CA ALA A 194 -10.15 4.29 -1.84
C ALA A 194 -9.27 3.80 -3.00
N LEU A 195 -7.99 4.16 -3.00
CA LEU A 195 -7.04 3.74 -4.04
C LEU A 195 -6.46 2.35 -3.72
N TYR A 196 -7.11 1.30 -4.21
CA TYR A 196 -6.69 -0.09 -3.97
C TYR A 196 -5.48 -0.53 -4.78
N THR A 197 -5.22 0.12 -5.91
CA THR A 197 -4.03 -0.16 -6.72
C THR A 197 -3.61 1.08 -7.50
N HIS A 198 -2.31 1.17 -7.75
CA HIS A 198 -1.75 2.11 -8.70
C HIS A 198 -0.41 1.60 -9.24
N CYS A 199 -0.08 1.97 -10.47
CA CYS A 199 1.18 1.59 -11.09
C CYS A 199 1.61 2.61 -12.15
N TYR A 200 2.92 2.82 -12.25
CA TYR A 200 3.51 3.65 -13.29
C TYR A 200 3.64 2.92 -14.63
N ASN A 201 3.34 3.63 -15.71
CA ASN A 201 3.85 3.31 -17.04
C ASN A 201 5.17 4.08 -17.26
N TRP A 202 6.28 3.39 -17.01
CA TRP A 202 7.62 3.98 -16.90
C TRP A 202 8.07 4.87 -18.06
N PRO A 203 7.90 4.51 -19.34
CA PRO A 203 8.41 5.33 -20.44
C PRO A 203 7.64 6.64 -20.61
N GLU A 204 6.38 6.68 -20.17
CA GLU A 204 5.47 7.81 -20.43
C GLU A 204 5.17 8.63 -19.18
N MET A 205 5.72 8.25 -18.02
CA MET A 205 5.42 8.86 -16.72
C MET A 205 3.93 8.90 -16.37
N LYS A 206 3.12 8.06 -17.02
CA LYS A 206 1.70 7.97 -16.74
C LYS A 206 1.47 7.13 -15.50
N LEU A 207 0.49 7.54 -14.70
CA LEU A 207 0.13 6.84 -13.48
C LEU A 207 -1.31 6.34 -13.58
N PHE A 208 -1.46 5.02 -13.61
CA PHE A 208 -2.76 4.38 -13.50
C PHE A 208 -3.15 4.24 -12.03
N VAL A 209 -4.41 4.52 -11.73
CA VAL A 209 -5.02 4.30 -10.41
C VAL A 209 -6.35 3.60 -10.55
N ALA A 210 -6.65 2.69 -9.62
CA ALA A 210 -7.98 2.11 -9.51
C ALA A 210 -8.38 1.82 -8.07
N GLY A 211 -9.68 1.78 -7.85
CA GLY A 211 -10.24 1.83 -6.51
C GLY A 211 -11.75 1.63 -6.47
N GLY A 212 -12.32 1.93 -5.31
CA GLY A 212 -13.76 1.84 -5.05
C GLY A 212 -14.12 2.23 -3.62
N PRO A 213 -15.37 2.05 -3.20
CA PRO A 213 -15.82 2.42 -1.86
C PRO A 213 -15.12 1.58 -0.77
N LEU A 214 -14.70 2.25 0.32
CA LEU A 214 -14.01 1.60 1.44
C LEU A 214 -14.93 0.80 2.39
N PRO A 215 -16.14 1.28 2.75
CA PRO A 215 -17.03 0.56 3.65
C PRO A 215 -17.50 -0.78 3.08
N SER A 216 -17.50 -1.79 3.93
CA SER A 216 -17.97 -3.14 3.58
C SER A 216 -19.45 -3.13 3.19
N GLY A 217 -19.80 -3.85 2.13
CA GLY A 217 -21.18 -3.95 1.62
C GLY A 217 -21.54 -2.92 0.54
N LEU A 218 -20.71 -1.88 0.35
CA LEU A 218 -20.85 -0.97 -0.78
C LEU A 218 -20.19 -1.55 -2.03
N HIS A 219 -20.75 -1.21 -3.18
CA HIS A 219 -20.29 -1.66 -4.48
C HIS A 219 -20.05 -0.43 -5.36
N GLY A 220 -18.89 -0.38 -5.99
CA GLY A 220 -18.49 0.76 -6.81
C GLY A 220 -17.10 0.57 -7.38
N ASN A 221 -16.71 1.45 -8.29
CA ASN A 221 -15.41 1.40 -8.93
C ASN A 221 -14.94 2.78 -9.37
N TYR A 222 -13.62 2.94 -9.36
CA TYR A 222 -12.94 4.08 -9.96
C TYR A 222 -11.72 3.58 -10.73
N ALA A 223 -11.47 4.17 -11.88
CA ALA A 223 -10.23 4.01 -12.63
C ALA A 223 -9.85 5.37 -13.23
N GLY A 224 -8.57 5.71 -13.18
CA GLY A 224 -8.04 6.97 -13.66
C GLY A 224 -6.64 6.81 -14.22
N LEU A 225 -6.29 7.69 -15.14
CA LEU A 225 -4.95 7.81 -15.71
C LEU A 225 -4.53 9.27 -15.58
N TRP A 226 -3.41 9.51 -14.91
CA TRP A 226 -2.75 10.82 -14.92
C TRP A 226 -1.59 10.80 -15.92
N SER A 227 -1.44 11.89 -16.66
CA SER A 227 -0.46 12.08 -17.74
C SER A 227 0.28 13.40 -17.57
#